data_AF-A0A1H3V490-F1
#
_entry.id   AF-A0A1H3V490-F1
#
_cell.length_a   1.000
_cell.length_b   1.000
_cell.length_c   1.000
_cell.angle_alpha   90.00
_cell.angle_beta   90.00
_cell.angle_gamma   90.00
#
_symmetry.space_group_name_H-M   'P 1'
#
loop_
_entity.id
_entity.type
_entity.pdbx_description
1 polymer ?
#
loop_
_entity_poly.entity_id
_entity_poly.type
_entity_poly.pdbx_seq_one_letter_code
_entity_poly.pdbx_strand_id
1 'polypeptide(L)'
;LAGVPYNAINSMKMLDDLVDVNKANMMKAEKIASEGISNLTRAQKRNLDTLDNIINKHLTEKDFSGTLRDLQGNPVPKPGGGHWNHLQEMQDSYKGLIKIRKGLEGSLNNPQLNAATREVLQDGLDKANKYIKEIEDLFEPFGGI
;
A
#
# COMPACT_ATOMS: atom_id res chain seq x y z
N LEU A 1 -1.22 -8.58 -56.50
CA LEU A 1 -0.98 -8.90 -55.07
C LEU A 1 0.02 -7.89 -54.55
N ALA A 2 -0.45 -6.80 -53.93
CA ALA A 2 0.42 -5.77 -53.36
C ALA A 2 1.04 -6.33 -52.07
N GLY A 3 2.34 -6.63 -52.11
CA GLY A 3 3.08 -7.11 -50.94
C GLY A 3 3.15 -6.02 -49.88
N VAL A 4 2.93 -6.39 -48.61
CA VAL A 4 3.16 -5.52 -47.47
C VAL A 4 4.63 -5.05 -47.53
N PRO A 5 4.92 -3.74 -47.44
CA PRO A 5 6.29 -3.25 -47.53
C PRO A 5 7.14 -3.88 -46.42
N TYR A 6 8.30 -4.42 -46.79
CA TYR A 6 9.23 -5.13 -45.90
C TYR A 6 9.50 -4.39 -44.58
N ASN A 7 9.49 -3.06 -44.63
CA ASN A 7 9.70 -2.17 -43.49
C ASN A 7 8.59 -2.29 -42.43
N ALA A 8 7.32 -2.52 -42.84
CA ALA A 8 6.20 -2.67 -41.92
C ALA A 8 6.21 -4.04 -41.21
N ILE A 9 6.69 -5.10 -41.88
CA ILE A 9 6.82 -6.44 -41.29
C ILE A 9 7.88 -6.43 -40.18
N ASN A 10 9.02 -5.76 -40.40
CA ASN A 10 10.05 -5.61 -39.36
C ASN A 10 9.54 -4.79 -38.16
N SER A 11 8.76 -3.73 -38.37
CA SER A 11 8.18 -2.95 -37.27
C SER A 11 7.17 -3.74 -36.45
N MET A 12 6.32 -4.57 -37.08
CA MET A 12 5.39 -5.45 -36.36
C MET A 12 6.12 -6.51 -35.52
N LYS A 13 7.14 -7.16 -36.08
CA LYS A 13 7.95 -8.13 -35.34
C LYS A 13 8.63 -7.52 -34.11
N MET A 14 9.16 -6.30 -34.23
CA MET A 14 9.77 -5.59 -33.09
C MET A 14 8.74 -5.28 -31.99
N LEU A 15 7.48 -5.00 -32.34
CA LEU A 15 6.42 -4.77 -31.36
C LEU A 15 6.03 -6.07 -30.63
N ASP A 16 5.92 -7.19 -31.35
CA ASP A 16 5.63 -8.50 -30.73
C ASP A 16 6.75 -8.91 -29.77
N ASP A 17 8.01 -8.76 -30.18
CA ASP A 17 9.18 -9.03 -29.35
C ASP A 17 9.17 -8.16 -28.07
N LEU A 18 8.78 -6.89 -28.17
CA LEU A 18 8.65 -5.99 -27.01
C LEU A 18 7.53 -6.41 -26.05
N VAL A 19 6.39 -6.87 -26.58
CA VAL A 19 5.27 -7.38 -25.77
C VAL A 19 5.69 -8.63 -25.01
N ASP A 20 6.39 -9.56 -25.67
CA ASP A 20 6.87 -10.80 -25.05
C ASP A 20 7.90 -10.54 -23.94
N VAL A 21 8.84 -9.60 -24.16
CA VAL A 21 9.80 -9.17 -23.13
C VAL A 21 9.08 -8.57 -21.92
N ASN A 22 8.08 -7.71 -22.14
CA ASN A 22 7.31 -7.12 -21.04
C ASN A 22 6.56 -8.19 -20.24
N LYS A 23 5.93 -9.16 -20.93
CA LYS A 23 5.24 -10.26 -20.28
C LYS A 23 6.18 -11.12 -19.44
N ALA A 24 7.37 -11.44 -19.97
CA ALA A 24 8.39 -12.19 -19.24
C ALA A 24 8.88 -11.44 -17.98
N ASN A 25 9.08 -10.12 -18.09
CA ASN A 25 9.45 -9.29 -16.95
C ASN A 25 8.37 -9.26 -15.87
N MET A 26 7.10 -9.15 -16.26
CA MET A 26 5.97 -9.22 -15.31
C MET A 26 5.91 -10.57 -14.58
N MET A 27 6.00 -11.68 -15.31
CA MET A 27 6.02 -13.02 -14.71
C MET A 27 7.18 -13.20 -13.73
N LYS A 28 8.36 -12.64 -14.06
CA LYS A 28 9.52 -12.67 -13.17
C LYS A 28 9.28 -11.87 -11.90
N ALA A 29 8.67 -10.69 -11.99
CA ALA A 29 8.31 -9.87 -10.85
C ALA A 29 7.28 -10.58 -9.94
N GLU A 30 6.24 -11.17 -10.52
CA GLU A 30 5.25 -11.96 -9.77
C GLU A 30 5.89 -13.14 -9.04
N LYS A 31 6.82 -13.85 -9.69
CA LYS A 31 7.56 -14.95 -9.06
C LYS A 31 8.39 -14.46 -7.88
N ILE A 32 9.15 -13.38 -8.03
CA ILE A 32 9.97 -12.81 -6.95
C ILE A 32 9.10 -12.38 -5.77
N ALA A 33 7.98 -11.69 -6.04
CA ALA A 33 7.04 -11.31 -4.99
C ALA A 33 6.46 -12.54 -4.27
N SER A 34 6.08 -13.59 -5.02
CA SER A 34 5.57 -14.83 -4.43
C SER A 34 6.59 -15.54 -3.54
N GLU A 35 7.87 -15.57 -3.95
CA GLU A 35 8.97 -16.13 -3.17
C GLU A 35 9.19 -15.31 -1.89
N GLY A 36 9.21 -13.98 -2.01
CA GLY A 36 9.34 -13.07 -0.87
C GLY A 36 8.24 -13.30 0.17
N ILE A 37 6.99 -13.43 -0.28
CA ILE A 37 5.81 -13.70 0.55
C ILE A 37 5.87 -15.09 1.21
N SER A 38 6.29 -16.12 0.46
CA SER A 38 6.35 -17.50 0.97
C SER A 38 7.33 -17.69 2.13
N ASN A 39 8.37 -16.85 2.18
CA ASN A 39 9.43 -16.88 3.19
C ASN A 39 9.15 -15.99 4.41
N LEU A 40 8.00 -15.30 4.45
CA LEU A 40 7.62 -14.49 5.61
C LEU A 40 7.37 -15.37 6.84
N THR A 41 7.92 -14.93 7.97
CA THR A 41 7.51 -15.46 9.27
C THR A 41 6.03 -15.13 9.54
N ARG A 42 5.39 -15.90 10.43
CA ARG A 42 4.00 -15.64 10.84
C ARG A 42 3.81 -14.21 11.36
N ALA A 43 4.78 -13.67 12.09
CA ALA A 43 4.72 -12.32 12.64
C ALA A 43 4.79 -11.25 11.54
N GLN A 44 5.69 -11.41 10.56
CA GLN A 44 5.79 -10.52 9.41
C GLN A 44 4.51 -10.54 8.57
N LYS A 45 4.01 -11.74 8.24
CA LYS A 45 2.75 -11.89 7.52
C LYS A 45 1.59 -11.20 8.24
N ARG A 46 1.46 -11.42 9.56
CA ARG A 46 0.44 -10.74 10.36
C ARG A 46 0.56 -9.21 10.29
N ASN A 47 1.76 -8.65 10.33
CA ASN A 47 1.96 -7.20 10.24
C ASN A 47 1.48 -6.66 8.88
N LEU A 48 1.83 -7.34 7.77
CA LEU A 48 1.40 -6.95 6.42
C LEU A 48 -0.12 -7.13 6.24
N ASP A 49 -0.68 -8.24 6.70
CA ASP A 49 -2.13 -8.47 6.65
C ASP A 49 -2.88 -7.40 7.47
N THR A 50 -2.33 -7.00 8.62
CA THR A 50 -2.95 -5.95 9.45
C THR A 50 -2.82 -4.58 8.78
N LEU A 51 -1.70 -4.30 8.12
CA LEU A 51 -1.49 -3.07 7.33
C LEU A 51 -2.54 -2.94 6.24
N ASP A 52 -2.70 -3.98 5.42
CA ASP A 52 -3.67 -3.99 4.32
C ASP A 52 -5.10 -3.86 4.85
N ASN A 53 -5.41 -4.49 6.00
CA ASN A 53 -6.73 -4.34 6.63
C ASN A 53 -7.01 -2.93 7.12
N ILE A 54 -6.02 -2.26 7.74
CA ILE A 54 -6.18 -0.87 8.18
C ILE A 54 -6.39 0.03 6.96
N ILE A 55 -5.53 -0.09 5.94
CA ILE A 55 -5.61 0.73 4.73
C ILE A 55 -6.97 0.57 4.04
N ASN A 56 -7.37 -0.67 3.78
CA ASN A 56 -8.56 -0.94 2.97
C ASN A 56 -9.88 -0.66 3.70
N LYS A 57 -9.89 -0.59 5.03
CA LYS A 57 -11.13 -0.43 5.82
C LYS A 57 -11.26 0.90 6.52
N HIS A 58 -10.15 1.59 6.80
CA HIS A 58 -10.14 2.75 7.69
C HIS A 58 -9.35 3.94 7.15
N LEU A 59 -8.73 3.83 5.97
CA LEU A 59 -7.96 4.91 5.33
C LEU A 59 -8.47 5.21 3.92
N THR A 60 -9.79 5.16 3.73
CA THR A 60 -10.43 5.57 2.48
C THR A 60 -10.63 7.09 2.44
N GLU A 61 -10.89 7.65 1.26
CA GLU A 61 -11.23 9.08 1.11
C GLU A 61 -12.38 9.52 2.03
N LYS A 62 -13.33 8.61 2.28
CA LYS A 62 -14.46 8.86 3.19
C LYS A 62 -13.99 8.96 4.64
N ASP A 63 -13.03 8.15 5.06
CA ASP A 63 -12.49 8.20 6.42
C ASP A 63 -11.72 9.51 6.63
N PHE A 64 -10.85 9.89 5.69
CA PHE A 64 -10.12 11.16 5.75
C PHE A 64 -11.05 12.38 5.77
N SER A 65 -12.03 12.44 4.86
CA SER A 65 -13.00 13.54 4.85
C SER A 65 -13.92 13.55 6.08
N GLY A 66 -14.29 12.38 6.60
CA GLY A 66 -15.03 12.23 7.84
C GLY A 66 -14.24 12.73 9.05
N THR A 67 -12.96 12.38 9.16
CA THR A 67 -12.08 12.86 10.23
C THR A 67 -11.87 14.36 10.15
N LEU A 68 -11.66 14.93 8.95
CA LEU A 68 -11.57 16.39 8.77
C LEU A 68 -12.82 17.10 9.29
N ARG A 69 -14.00 16.56 9.00
CA ARG A 69 -15.28 17.08 9.48
C ARG A 69 -15.41 17.02 11.00
N ASP A 70 -14.99 15.92 11.62
CA ASP A 70 -14.97 15.77 13.07
C ASP A 70 -14.01 16.80 13.72
N LEU A 71 -12.82 16.98 13.17
CA LEU A 71 -11.82 17.97 13.62
C LEU A 71 -12.33 19.42 13.49
N GLN A 72 -13.15 19.71 12.48
CA GLN A 72 -13.78 21.01 12.26
C GLN A 72 -15.04 21.25 13.12
N GLY A 73 -15.44 20.28 13.97
CA GLY A 73 -16.64 20.38 14.80
C GLY A 73 -17.96 20.23 14.02
N ASN A 74 -17.93 19.64 12.83
CA ASN A 74 -19.10 19.38 12.00
C ASN A 74 -19.21 17.88 11.65
N PRO A 75 -19.45 17.00 12.65
CA PRO A 75 -19.38 15.55 12.45
C PRO A 75 -20.50 15.02 11.55
N VAL A 76 -20.29 13.86 10.93
CA VAL A 76 -21.24 13.26 9.99
C VAL A 76 -22.43 12.63 10.75
N PRO A 77 -23.69 13.05 10.51
CA PRO A 77 -24.83 12.47 11.22
C PRO A 77 -25.12 11.03 10.75
N LYS A 78 -25.64 10.21 11.68
CA LYS A 78 -26.10 8.84 11.43
C LYS A 78 -27.61 8.79 11.18
N PRO A 79 -28.10 7.89 10.30
CA PRO A 79 -29.50 7.50 10.30
C PRO A 79 -29.88 6.96 11.68
N GLY A 80 -30.94 7.51 12.30
CA GLY A 80 -31.36 7.11 13.66
C GLY A 80 -30.74 7.93 14.79
N GLY A 81 -29.94 8.96 14.49
CA GLY A 81 -29.41 9.91 15.48
C GLY A 81 -27.95 9.66 15.87
N GLY A 82 -27.33 10.67 16.47
CA GLY A 82 -25.89 10.68 16.75
C GLY A 82 -25.02 10.91 15.51
N HIS A 83 -23.72 10.71 15.67
CA HIS A 83 -22.74 10.95 14.62
C HIS A 83 -21.77 9.77 14.45
N TRP A 84 -21.18 9.66 13.26
CA TRP A 84 -19.97 8.84 13.05
C TRP A 84 -18.81 9.45 13.84
N ASN A 85 -17.88 8.59 14.27
CA ASN A 85 -16.70 9.01 15.04
C ASN A 85 -15.45 8.63 14.25
N HIS A 86 -15.30 9.29 13.11
CA HIS A 86 -14.18 9.07 12.20
C HIS A 86 -12.86 9.54 12.83
N LEU A 87 -12.90 10.54 13.71
CA LEU A 87 -11.74 10.97 14.48
C LEU A 87 -11.13 9.84 15.30
N GLN A 88 -11.95 9.13 16.09
CA GLN A 88 -11.47 8.00 16.89
C GLN A 88 -10.94 6.86 16.02
N GLU A 89 -11.67 6.51 14.95
CA GLU A 89 -11.28 5.45 14.00
C GLU A 89 -9.93 5.75 13.34
N MET A 90 -9.70 7.02 12.96
CA MET A 90 -8.43 7.46 12.38
C MET A 90 -7.28 7.43 13.40
N GLN A 91 -7.51 7.90 14.63
CA GLN A 91 -6.50 7.84 15.70
C GLN A 91 -6.09 6.40 16.05
N ASP A 92 -7.05 5.47 16.05
CA ASP A 92 -6.76 4.06 16.31
C ASP A 92 -6.02 3.39 15.13
N SER A 93 -6.36 3.79 13.90
CA SER A 93 -5.62 3.40 12.69
C SER A 93 -4.18 3.88 12.74
N TYR A 94 -3.95 5.15 13.10
CA TYR A 94 -2.61 5.71 13.29
C TYR A 94 -1.78 4.92 14.32
N LYS A 95 -2.34 4.64 15.51
CA LYS A 95 -1.66 3.81 16.53
C LYS A 95 -1.34 2.41 16.00
N GLY A 96 -2.23 1.83 15.19
CA GLY A 96 -2.01 0.56 14.50
C GLY A 96 -0.83 0.62 13.53
N LEU A 97 -0.80 1.62 12.66
CA LEU A 97 0.29 1.84 11.70
C LEU A 97 1.65 2.04 12.40
N ILE A 98 1.71 2.81 13.49
CA ILE A 98 2.95 3.00 14.27
C ILE A 98 3.50 1.69 14.82
N LYS A 99 2.63 0.78 15.29
CA LYS A 99 3.04 -0.55 15.77
C LYS A 99 3.56 -1.43 14.62
N ILE A 100 2.88 -1.39 13.47
CA ILE A 100 3.28 -2.13 12.28
C ILE A 100 4.63 -1.63 11.77
N ARG A 101 4.80 -0.31 11.63
CA ARG A 101 6.06 0.34 11.23
C ARG A 101 7.23 -0.20 12.06
N LYS A 102 7.12 -0.13 13.40
CA LYS A 102 8.14 -0.66 14.33
C LYS A 102 8.41 -2.16 14.12
N GLY A 103 7.37 -2.95 13.86
CA GLY A 103 7.51 -4.39 13.59
C GLY A 103 8.23 -4.69 12.27
N LEU A 104 7.99 -3.88 11.24
CA LEU A 104 8.65 -3.98 9.93
C LEU A 104 10.10 -3.51 9.99
N GLU A 105 10.38 -2.37 10.64
CA GLU A 105 11.74 -1.89 10.93
C GLU A 105 12.56 -2.96 11.67
N GLY A 106 11.99 -3.53 12.74
CA GLY A 106 12.62 -4.61 13.50
C GLY A 106 12.89 -5.86 12.64
N SER A 107 11.99 -6.19 11.70
CA SER A 107 12.19 -7.28 10.76
C SER A 107 13.34 -6.99 9.79
N LEU A 108 13.38 -5.78 9.23
CA LEU A 108 14.38 -5.34 8.24
C LEU A 108 15.79 -5.26 8.81
N ASN A 109 15.93 -5.05 10.12
CA ASN A 109 17.21 -5.09 10.83
C ASN A 109 17.86 -6.49 10.84
N ASN A 110 17.14 -7.56 10.47
CA ASN A 110 17.73 -8.89 10.33
C ASN A 110 18.62 -8.94 9.06
N PRO A 111 19.96 -9.11 9.20
CA PRO A 111 20.86 -9.16 8.05
C PRO A 111 20.67 -10.43 7.20
N GLN A 112 20.06 -11.48 7.74
CA GLN A 112 19.87 -12.78 7.07
C GLN A 112 18.60 -12.86 6.22
N LEU A 113 17.86 -11.76 6.06
CA LEU A 113 16.73 -11.73 5.13
C LEU A 113 17.21 -11.86 3.69
N ASN A 114 16.61 -12.78 2.95
CA ASN A 114 16.80 -12.84 1.50
C ASN A 114 16.25 -11.55 0.84
N ALA A 115 16.75 -11.25 -0.35
CA ALA A 115 16.43 -10.01 -1.06
C ALA A 115 14.92 -9.85 -1.33
N ALA A 116 14.25 -10.90 -1.78
CA ALA A 116 12.82 -10.86 -2.10
C ALA A 116 11.94 -10.58 -0.86
N THR A 117 12.23 -11.24 0.26
CA THR A 117 11.52 -10.97 1.52
C THR A 117 11.84 -9.58 2.06
N ARG A 118 13.08 -9.10 1.90
CA ARG A 118 13.45 -7.73 2.28
C ARG A 118 12.66 -6.70 1.47
N GLU A 119 12.53 -6.90 0.16
CA GLU A 119 11.74 -6.05 -0.74
C GLU A 119 10.27 -5.99 -0.31
N VAL A 120 9.62 -7.14 -0.08
CA VAL A 120 8.22 -7.19 0.39
C VAL A 120 8.02 -6.45 1.72
N LEU A 121 8.97 -6.59 2.65
CA LEU A 121 8.89 -5.89 3.95
C LEU A 121 9.14 -4.39 3.81
N GLN A 122 10.04 -3.99 2.92
CA GLN A 122 10.31 -2.59 2.62
C GLN A 122 9.09 -1.92 1.98
N ASP A 123 8.43 -2.57 1.02
CA ASP A 123 7.19 -2.09 0.42
C ASP A 123 6.09 -1.88 1.47
N GLY A 124 5.98 -2.82 2.42
CA GLY A 124 5.07 -2.69 3.56
C GLY A 124 5.42 -1.49 4.45
N LEU A 125 6.71 -1.27 4.72
CA LEU A 125 7.18 -0.16 5.54
C LEU A 125 6.91 1.18 4.85
N ASP A 126 7.17 1.27 3.56
CA ASP A 126 6.96 2.48 2.76
C ASP A 126 5.47 2.82 2.68
N LYS A 127 4.59 1.82 2.50
CA LYS A 127 3.14 2.01 2.59
C LYS A 127 2.70 2.51 3.95
N ALA A 128 3.20 1.91 5.04
CA ALA A 128 2.86 2.35 6.39
C ALA A 128 3.29 3.80 6.63
N ASN A 129 4.52 4.15 6.23
CA ASN A 129 5.05 5.52 6.36
C ASN A 129 4.26 6.54 5.54
N LYS A 130 3.85 6.19 4.32
CA LYS A 130 2.99 7.04 3.50
C LYS A 130 1.71 7.42 4.24
N TYR A 131 0.96 6.43 4.73
CA TYR A 131 -0.31 6.70 5.40
C TYR A 131 -0.15 7.35 6.78
N ILE A 132 0.93 7.02 7.52
CA ILE A 132 1.29 7.76 8.73
C ILE A 132 1.43 9.24 8.42
N LYS A 133 2.15 9.57 7.34
CA LYS A 133 2.37 10.96 6.94
C LYS A 133 1.08 11.65 6.50
N GLU A 134 0.23 10.98 5.72
CA GLU A 134 -1.07 11.53 5.32
C GLU A 134 -1.97 11.83 6.54
N ILE A 135 -1.93 10.99 7.57
CA ILE A 135 -2.65 11.24 8.82
C ILE A 135 -2.02 12.40 9.60
N GLU A 136 -0.70 12.44 9.73
CA GLU A 136 0.01 13.55 10.40
C GLU A 136 -0.33 14.89 9.72
N ASP A 137 -0.31 14.94 8.39
CA ASP A 137 -0.65 16.14 7.60
C ASP A 137 -2.12 16.56 7.78
N LEU A 138 -3.05 15.60 7.94
CA LEU A 138 -4.46 15.90 8.23
C LEU A 138 -4.62 16.59 9.60
N PHE A 139 -3.83 16.16 10.60
CA PHE A 139 -3.94 16.65 11.98
C PHE A 139 -3.07 17.90 12.25
N GLU A 140 -2.06 18.17 11.44
CA GLU A 140 -1.13 19.29 11.61
C GLU A 140 -1.83 20.65 11.83
N PRO A 141 -2.85 21.05 11.04
CA PRO A 141 -3.55 22.33 11.25
C PRO A 141 -4.34 22.40 12.57
N PHE A 142 -4.56 21.25 13.22
CA PHE A 142 -5.35 21.11 14.45
C PHE A 142 -4.48 20.85 15.70
N GLY A 143 -3.16 21.01 15.58
CA GLY A 143 -2.21 20.82 16.69
C GLY A 143 -1.50 19.47 16.69
N GLY A 144 -1.66 18.66 15.64
CA GLY A 144 -1.04 17.35 15.51
C GLY A 144 -1.87 16.20 16.09
N ILE A 145 -1.35 14.98 15.92
CA ILE A 145 -1.99 13.71 16.32
C ILE A 145 -1.39 13.09 17.58
#